data_AF-A0A246GES4-F1
#
_entry.id   AF-A0A246GES4-F1
#
_cell.length_a   1.000
_cell.length_b   1.000
_cell.length_c   1.000
_cell.angle_alpha   90.00
_cell.angle_beta   90.00
_cell.angle_gamma   90.00
#
_symmetry.space_group_name_H-M   'P 1'
#
loop_
_entity.id
_entity.type
_entity.pdbx_description
1 polymer ?
#
loop_
_entity_poly.entity_id
_entity_poly.type
_entity_poly.pdbx_seq_one_letter_code
_entity_poly.pdbx_strand_id
1 'polypeptide(L)'
;MASTSGYSGIIIKFDPRGQDTSSKWQQYEYTFDGGNSWILLANNNGDLTNGFTASPMKSFLINDPRCDNNPNFGFRIVSIVNPNNNTYEAILGLYDPSANWRIDNVKIEASGLLNNEKK
;
A
#
# COMPACT_ATOMS: atom_id res chain seq x y z
N MET A 1 -3.87 8.13 8.54
CA MET A 1 -4.47 8.96 7.47
C MET A 1 -3.42 9.93 6.98
N ALA A 2 -3.38 10.20 5.69
CA ALA A 2 -2.45 11.16 5.09
C ALA A 2 -3.31 12.17 4.32
N SER A 3 -3.32 13.43 4.74
CA SER A 3 -4.10 14.45 4.02
C SER A 3 -3.50 14.68 2.63
N THR A 4 -4.34 14.76 1.61
CA THR A 4 -3.96 15.18 0.25
C THR A 4 -4.47 16.57 -0.09
N SER A 5 -4.88 17.36 0.91
CA SER A 5 -5.31 18.75 0.72
C SER A 5 -4.26 19.57 -0.03
N GLY A 6 -4.67 20.20 -1.13
CA GLY A 6 -3.77 20.95 -2.02
C GLY A 6 -2.91 20.09 -2.96
N TYR A 7 -3.14 18.78 -3.02
CA TYR A 7 -2.38 17.86 -3.86
C TYR A 7 -3.29 17.00 -4.75
N SER A 8 -2.75 16.56 -5.89
CA SER A 8 -3.37 15.59 -6.78
C SER A 8 -2.34 14.60 -7.36
N GLY A 9 -2.82 13.50 -7.93
CA GLY A 9 -1.94 12.52 -8.59
C GLY A 9 -1.04 11.80 -7.59
N ILE A 10 -1.67 11.22 -6.57
CA ILE A 10 -0.99 10.59 -5.44
C ILE A 10 -0.30 9.29 -5.87
N ILE A 11 0.99 9.17 -5.59
CA ILE A 11 1.80 7.98 -5.84
C ILE A 11 2.37 7.48 -4.51
N ILE A 12 2.13 6.20 -4.20
CA ILE A 12 2.65 5.52 -3.01
C ILE A 12 3.77 4.57 -3.40
N LYS A 13 4.93 4.70 -2.76
CA LYS A 13 6.10 3.83 -2.98
C LYS A 13 6.60 3.27 -1.65
N PHE A 14 7.06 2.03 -1.66
CA PHE A 14 7.67 1.38 -0.50
C PHE A 14 8.40 0.10 -0.91
N ASP A 15 9.28 -0.36 -0.02
CA ASP A 15 10.05 -1.59 -0.16
C ASP A 15 9.59 -2.61 0.89
N PRO A 16 8.80 -3.64 0.52
CA PRO A 16 8.36 -4.67 1.45
C PRO A 16 9.27 -5.90 1.40
N ARG A 17 9.52 -6.49 2.56
CA ARG A 17 10.03 -7.86 2.69
C ARG A 17 9.36 -8.57 3.88
N GLY A 18 9.47 -9.89 3.92
CA GLY A 18 9.11 -10.68 5.09
C GLY A 18 10.28 -11.43 5.72
N GLN A 19 10.00 -12.13 6.82
CA GLN A 19 10.75 -13.31 7.22
C GLN A 19 10.22 -14.51 6.44
N ASP A 20 11.01 -15.59 6.34
CA ASP A 20 10.62 -16.79 5.58
C ASP A 20 9.22 -17.29 5.94
N THR A 21 8.93 -17.40 7.23
CA THR A 21 7.66 -17.94 7.75
C THR A 21 6.52 -16.92 7.84
N SER A 22 6.73 -15.64 7.46
CA SER A 22 5.68 -14.61 7.56
C SER A 22 4.67 -14.70 6.41
N SER A 23 3.52 -14.05 6.58
CA SER A 23 2.45 -14.00 5.57
C SER A 23 3.01 -13.59 4.21
N LYS A 24 2.90 -14.46 3.21
CA LYS A 24 3.33 -14.16 1.84
C LYS A 24 2.45 -13.11 1.16
N TRP A 25 1.19 -13.04 1.57
CA TRP A 25 0.16 -12.32 0.85
C TRP A 25 -0.15 -10.97 1.48
N GLN A 26 -0.02 -9.92 0.67
CA GLN A 26 -0.28 -8.52 1.01
C GLN A 26 -1.34 -7.96 0.08
N GLN A 27 -2.30 -7.24 0.65
CA GLN A 27 -3.27 -6.42 -0.08
C GLN A 27 -3.05 -4.95 0.22
N TYR A 28 -3.17 -4.14 -0.82
CA TYR A 28 -2.98 -2.70 -0.79
C TYR A 28 -4.33 -2.04 -1.01
N GLU A 29 -4.68 -1.12 -0.11
CA GLU A 29 -5.99 -0.51 -0.11
C GLU A 29 -5.88 0.97 0.18
N TYR A 30 -6.87 1.73 -0.29
CA TYR A 30 -6.99 3.14 -0.01
C TYR A 30 -8.41 3.50 0.43
N THR A 31 -8.55 4.68 0.99
CA THR A 31 -9.84 5.26 1.40
C THR A 31 -9.84 6.75 1.04
N PHE A 32 -11.02 7.26 0.72
CA PHE A 32 -11.28 8.70 0.55
C PHE A 32 -12.25 9.23 1.63
N ASP A 33 -12.73 8.38 2.53
CA ASP A 33 -13.84 8.68 3.44
C ASP A 33 -13.46 8.51 4.92
N GLY A 34 -12.18 8.61 5.25
CA GLY A 34 -11.74 8.54 6.65
C GLY A 34 -11.51 7.11 7.14
N GLY A 35 -11.54 6.12 6.25
CA GLY A 35 -11.44 4.71 6.59
C GLY A 35 -12.78 4.06 6.92
N ASN A 36 -13.90 4.70 6.59
CA ASN A 36 -15.23 4.10 6.68
C ASN A 36 -15.42 3.01 5.61
N SER A 37 -14.84 3.21 4.43
CA SER A 37 -14.69 2.20 3.38
C SER A 37 -13.25 2.13 2.88
N TRP A 38 -12.82 0.92 2.53
CA TRP A 38 -11.51 0.64 1.95
C TRP A 38 -11.68 -0.01 0.59
N ILE A 39 -11.02 0.57 -0.40
CA ILE A 39 -11.06 0.14 -1.79
C ILE A 39 -9.79 -0.63 -2.11
N LEU A 40 -9.96 -1.79 -2.74
CA LEU A 40 -8.86 -2.59 -3.27
C LEU A 40 -8.11 -1.81 -4.34
N LEU A 41 -6.81 -1.61 -4.14
CA LEU A 41 -5.90 -1.08 -5.15
C LEU A 41 -5.26 -2.22 -5.95
N ALA A 42 -4.64 -3.16 -5.22
CA ALA A 42 -3.97 -4.33 -5.77
C ALA A 42 -3.65 -5.31 -4.63
N ASN A 43 -3.15 -6.49 -4.98
CA ASN A 43 -2.43 -7.36 -4.06
C ASN A 43 -1.05 -7.69 -4.66
N ASN A 44 -0.21 -8.36 -3.88
CA ASN A 44 1.16 -8.67 -4.27
C ASN A 44 1.29 -9.93 -5.15
N ASN A 45 0.20 -10.62 -5.50
CA ASN A 45 0.24 -11.88 -6.27
C ASN A 45 1.23 -12.93 -5.71
N GLY A 46 1.48 -12.92 -4.39
CA GLY A 46 2.41 -13.84 -3.73
C GLY A 46 3.89 -13.54 -3.98
N ASP A 47 4.23 -12.36 -4.52
CA ASP A 47 5.59 -11.97 -4.92
C ASP A 47 6.48 -11.44 -3.78
N LEU A 48 6.01 -11.48 -2.52
CA LEU A 48 6.78 -10.99 -1.38
C LEU A 48 8.01 -11.87 -1.15
N THR A 49 9.17 -11.22 -1.02
CA THR A 49 10.47 -11.86 -0.82
C THR A 49 10.97 -11.71 0.62
N ASN A 50 11.95 -12.53 1.03
CA ASN A 50 12.57 -12.45 2.36
C ASN A 50 13.70 -11.39 2.45
N GLY A 51 13.97 -10.67 1.37
CA GLY A 51 14.94 -9.57 1.29
C GLY A 51 14.45 -8.42 0.40
N PHE A 52 15.13 -7.27 0.48
CA PHE A 52 14.89 -6.14 -0.41
C PHE A 52 15.63 -6.36 -1.74
N THR A 53 14.90 -6.42 -2.85
CA THR A 53 15.46 -6.80 -4.16
C THR A 53 15.55 -5.64 -5.16
N ALA A 54 14.87 -4.54 -4.89
CA ALA A 54 14.84 -3.32 -5.70
C ALA A 54 14.45 -2.12 -4.82
N SER A 55 14.48 -0.92 -5.39
CA SER A 55 13.90 0.29 -4.77
C SER A 55 13.44 1.27 -5.86
N PRO A 56 12.14 1.63 -5.94
CA PRO A 56 11.05 1.08 -5.14
C PRO A 56 10.68 -0.34 -5.60
N MET A 57 10.32 -1.23 -4.66
CA MET A 57 9.77 -2.55 -4.98
C MET A 57 8.28 -2.47 -5.32
N LYS A 58 7.54 -1.56 -4.67
CA LYS A 58 6.13 -1.28 -4.96
C LYS A 58 5.96 0.20 -5.28
N SER A 59 5.16 0.48 -6.32
CA SER A 59 4.81 1.83 -6.74
C SER A 59 3.38 1.81 -7.26
N PHE A 60 2.49 2.57 -6.63
CA PHE A 60 1.09 2.65 -7.01
C PHE A 60 0.65 4.08 -7.26
N LEU A 61 0.00 4.32 -8.40
CA LEU A 61 -0.77 5.54 -8.65
C LEU A 61 -2.19 5.35 -8.12
N ILE A 62 -2.67 6.27 -7.28
CA ILE A 62 -4.07 6.33 -6.87
C ILE A 62 -4.87 7.03 -7.97
N ASN A 63 -5.47 6.23 -8.86
CA ASN A 63 -6.26 6.73 -9.98
C ASN A 63 -7.75 6.92 -9.59
N ASP A 64 -7.99 7.58 -8.46
CA ASP A 64 -9.34 7.94 -7.98
C ASP A 64 -9.38 9.44 -7.65
N PRO A 65 -10.08 10.26 -8.44
CA PRO A 65 -10.17 11.71 -8.23
C PRO A 65 -10.73 12.11 -6.87
N ARG A 66 -11.49 11.22 -6.19
CA ARG A 66 -11.98 11.49 -4.82
C ARG A 66 -10.85 11.54 -3.81
N CYS A 67 -9.67 11.02 -4.14
CA CYS A 67 -8.48 11.07 -3.29
C CYS A 67 -7.67 12.35 -3.49
N ASP A 68 -7.94 13.15 -4.52
CA ASP A 68 -7.27 14.43 -4.73
C ASP A 68 -7.89 15.51 -3.83
N ASN A 69 -7.06 16.44 -3.33
CA ASN A 69 -7.49 17.52 -2.43
C ASN A 69 -8.36 17.06 -1.25
N ASN A 70 -8.06 15.89 -0.67
CA ASN A 70 -8.93 15.24 0.30
C ASN A 70 -8.22 15.01 1.65
N PRO A 71 -8.63 15.67 2.73
CA PRO A 71 -8.03 15.45 4.05
C PRO A 71 -8.32 14.06 4.63
N ASN A 72 -9.31 13.36 4.09
CA ASN A 72 -9.75 12.03 4.53
C ASN A 72 -9.12 10.89 3.72
N PHE A 73 -8.08 11.17 2.93
CA PHE A 73 -7.33 10.13 2.24
C PHE A 73 -6.52 9.24 3.20
N GLY A 74 -6.50 7.94 2.91
CA GLY A 74 -5.68 6.97 3.63
C GLY A 74 -5.24 5.83 2.73
N PHE A 75 -4.11 5.22 3.09
CA PHE A 75 -3.56 4.03 2.45
C PHE A 75 -3.21 3.01 3.55
N ARG A 76 -3.41 1.71 3.28
CA ARG A 76 -2.98 0.64 4.16
C ARG A 76 -2.47 -0.57 3.40
N ILE A 77 -1.64 -1.34 4.09
CA ILE A 77 -1.19 -2.67 3.68
C ILE A 77 -1.77 -3.65 4.68
N VAL A 78 -2.46 -4.69 4.22
CA VAL A 78 -3.08 -5.70 5.07
C VAL A 78 -2.62 -7.10 4.69
N SER A 79 -2.53 -7.98 5.69
CA SER A 79 -2.36 -9.42 5.48
C SER A 79 -3.67 -10.02 5.05
N ILE A 80 -3.59 -10.84 4.01
CA ILE A 80 -4.69 -11.65 3.51
C ILE A 80 -4.24 -13.10 3.45
N VAL A 81 -5.19 -14.02 3.33
CA VAL A 81 -4.91 -15.40 2.90
C VAL A 81 -4.68 -15.44 1.39
N ASN A 82 -4.09 -16.52 0.88
CA ASN A 82 -3.96 -16.73 -0.56
C ASN A 82 -5.35 -16.63 -1.23
N PRO A 83 -5.57 -15.67 -2.16
CA PRO A 83 -6.88 -15.45 -2.78
C PRO A 83 -7.42 -16.66 -3.55
N ASN A 84 -6.55 -17.58 -3.99
CA ASN A 84 -6.93 -18.71 -4.84
C ASN A 84 -7.38 -19.93 -4.06
N ASN A 85 -6.92 -20.09 -2.82
CA ASN A 85 -7.19 -21.30 -2.02
C ASN A 85 -7.61 -21.01 -0.57
N ASN A 86 -7.67 -19.74 -0.16
CA ASN A 86 -8.11 -19.29 1.15
C ASN A 86 -7.29 -19.85 2.33
N THR A 87 -5.97 -20.03 2.14
CA THR A 87 -5.05 -20.51 3.18
C THR A 87 -3.97 -19.50 3.55
N TYR A 88 -3.47 -19.58 4.79
CA TYR A 88 -2.26 -18.85 5.19
C TYR A 88 -1.02 -19.52 4.61
N GLU A 89 -0.24 -18.76 3.87
CA GLU A 89 0.99 -19.25 3.23
C GLU A 89 2.16 -18.39 3.65
N ALA A 90 3.27 -19.06 3.98
CA ALA A 90 4.55 -18.43 4.22
C ALA A 90 5.23 -18.02 2.89
N ILE A 91 6.16 -17.07 2.97
CA ILE A 91 7.08 -16.82 1.85
C ILE A 91 7.85 -18.11 1.53
N LEU A 92 8.40 -18.75 2.55
CA LEU A 92 9.12 -20.01 2.51
C LEU A 92 8.84 -20.83 3.79
N GLY A 93 8.57 -22.13 3.65
CA GLY A 93 8.32 -23.03 4.79
C GLY A 93 6.86 -23.00 5.28
N LEU A 94 6.68 -23.16 6.60
CA LEU A 94 5.36 -23.15 7.25
C LEU A 94 5.01 -21.76 7.75
N TYR A 95 3.74 -21.37 7.63
CA TYR A 95 3.25 -20.10 8.14
C TYR A 95 3.36 -20.03 9.66
N ASP A 96 3.95 -18.94 10.15
CA ASP A 96 4.08 -18.60 11.56
C ASP A 96 3.43 -17.22 11.81
N PRO A 97 2.36 -17.12 12.60
CA PRO A 97 1.70 -15.85 12.88
C PRO A 97 2.56 -14.87 13.69
N SER A 98 3.67 -15.31 14.27
CA SER A 98 4.64 -14.45 14.97
C SER A 98 5.72 -13.86 14.06
N ALA A 99 5.80 -14.34 12.81
CA ALA A 99 6.78 -13.87 11.84
C ALA A 99 6.35 -12.56 11.18
N ASN A 100 7.32 -11.67 10.95
CA ASN A 100 7.07 -10.26 10.70
C ASN A 100 7.28 -9.86 9.24
N TRP A 101 6.60 -8.77 8.85
CA TRP A 101 6.99 -7.95 7.71
C TRP A 101 7.94 -6.84 8.12
N ARG A 102 8.73 -6.38 7.16
CA ARG A 102 9.50 -5.14 7.26
C ARG A 102 9.16 -4.31 6.03
N ILE A 103 8.79 -3.06 6.28
CA ILE A 103 8.48 -2.08 5.25
C ILE A 103 9.50 -0.96 5.40
N ASP A 104 10.19 -0.62 4.32
CA ASP A 104 11.20 0.43 4.28
C ASP A 104 10.91 1.43 3.15
N ASN A 105 11.60 2.57 3.18
CA ASN A 105 11.60 3.59 2.13
C ASN A 105 10.19 4.04 1.71
N VAL A 106 9.28 4.17 2.69
CA VAL A 106 7.90 4.61 2.44
C VAL A 106 7.91 6.06 1.97
N LYS A 107 7.42 6.28 0.76
CA LYS A 107 7.35 7.60 0.14
C LYS A 107 5.97 7.84 -0.47
N ILE A 108 5.43 9.02 -0.22
CA ILE A 108 4.22 9.53 -0.86
C ILE A 108 4.63 10.73 -1.72
N GLU A 109 4.37 10.64 -3.02
CA GLU A 109 4.61 11.70 -3.98
C GLU A 109 3.27 12.21 -4.51
N ALA A 110 3.18 13.52 -4.76
CA ALA A 110 1.99 14.13 -5.36
C ALA A 110 2.37 15.44 -6.06
N SER A 111 1.49 15.91 -6.94
CA SER A 111 1.61 17.23 -7.57
C SER A 111 0.83 18.26 -6.76
N GLY A 112 1.43 19.42 -6.49
CA GLY A 112 0.69 20.53 -5.88
C GLY A 112 -0.37 21.06 -6.85
N LEU A 113 -1.58 21.28 -6.37
CA LEU A 113 -2.59 22.03 -7.10
C LEU A 113 -2.17 23.50 -7.13
N LEU A 114 -2.06 24.08 -8.33
CA LEU A 114 -1.75 25.49 -8.46
C LEU A 114 -2.89 26.31 -7.84
N ASN A 115 -2.57 27.12 -6.84
CA ASN A 115 -3.47 28.17 -6.38
C ASN A 115 -3.54 29.21 -7.50
N ASN A 116 -4.59 29.15 -8.33
CA ASN A 116 -4.94 30.26 -9.21
C ASN A 116 -5.50 31.41 -8.34
N GLU A 117 -4.63 32.05 -7.56
CA GLU A 117 -4.96 33.34 -6.94
C GLU A 117 -5.06 34.35 -8.08
N LYS A 118 -6.30 34.74 -8.36
CA LYS A 118 -6.63 35.83 -9.28
C LYS A 118 -5.93 37.10 -8.77
N LYS A 119 -5.00 37.63 -9.56
CA LYS A 119 -4.58 39.03 -9.47
C LYS A 119 -5.69 39.95 -9.95
#